data_AF-A0AAU4VH56-F1
#
_entry.id   AF-A0AAU4VH56-F1
#
_cell.length_a   1.000
_cell.length_b   1.000
_cell.length_c   1.000
_cell.angle_alpha   90.00
_cell.angle_beta   90.00
_cell.angle_gamma   90.00
#
_symmetry.space_group_name_H-M   'P 1'
#
loop_
_entity.id
_entity.type
_entity.pdbx_description
1 polymer ?
#
loop_
_entity_poly.entity_id
_entity_poly.type
_entity_poly.pdbx_seq_one_letter_code
_entity_poly.pdbx_strand_id
1 'polypeptide(L)'
;MGAVICDGSFHARCKYEATLRPRLLRLQAHWPDAVTVRGFQRRLASEDLAVAMDFNDSRKVATAHAITNVLAADGVDTRDDLHAWLDHEANRAALRGVKGVGPKSIDYIGNLVGRSQVAVDVHLRTFAADAGVPGLGYEQLRAVYEEAAALLGHERGGLEHAVWRYVSGAA
;
A
#
# COMPACT_ATOMS: atom_id res chain seq x y z
N MET A 1 2.96 -5.14 11.77
CA MET A 1 3.70 -4.71 10.58
C MET A 1 3.66 -5.74 9.46
N GLY A 2 3.80 -7.04 9.73
CA GLY A 2 3.68 -8.09 8.70
C GLY A 2 2.41 -7.97 7.85
N ALA A 3 1.25 -7.77 8.48
CA ALA A 3 0.01 -7.52 7.75
C ALA A 3 0.06 -6.26 6.85
N VAL A 4 0.69 -5.17 7.29
CA VAL A 4 0.85 -3.94 6.48
C VAL A 4 1.74 -4.20 5.26
N ILE A 5 2.86 -4.89 5.46
CA ILE A 5 3.80 -5.23 4.39
C ILE A 5 3.13 -6.16 3.37
N CYS A 6 2.39 -7.16 3.84
CA CYS A 6 1.61 -8.04 2.98
C CYS A 6 0.48 -7.30 2.28
N ASP A 7 -0.23 -6.40 2.93
CA ASP A 7 -1.29 -5.65 2.26
C ASP A 7 -0.71 -4.77 1.13
N GLY A 8 0.35 -4.02 1.45
CA GLY A 8 1.12 -3.20 0.50
C GLY A 8 1.80 -3.98 -0.64
N SER A 9 2.14 -5.25 -0.44
CA SER A 9 2.76 -6.08 -1.49
C SER A 9 1.72 -6.80 -2.37
N PHE A 10 0.48 -6.96 -1.90
CA PHE A 10 -0.49 -7.88 -2.51
C PHE A 10 -1.73 -7.15 -3.08
N HIS A 11 -1.91 -5.85 -2.78
CA HIS A 11 -3.07 -5.06 -3.22
C HIS A 11 -3.29 -5.07 -4.74
N ALA A 12 -2.22 -5.12 -5.52
CA ALA A 12 -2.30 -5.04 -6.97
C ALA A 12 -3.08 -6.23 -7.56
N ARG A 13 -4.13 -5.93 -8.34
CA ARG A 13 -4.97 -6.92 -9.05
C ARG A 13 -5.57 -7.98 -8.13
N CYS A 14 -5.97 -7.59 -6.92
CA CYS A 14 -6.55 -8.48 -5.91
C CYS A 14 -7.93 -7.97 -5.47
N LYS A 15 -8.90 -8.87 -5.28
CA LYS A 15 -10.17 -8.52 -4.64
C LYS A 15 -9.92 -8.46 -3.13
N TYR A 16 -9.91 -7.26 -2.55
CA TYR A 16 -9.53 -7.08 -1.15
C TYR A 16 -10.35 -7.97 -0.20
N GLU A 17 -11.67 -7.80 -0.21
CA GLU A 17 -12.57 -8.53 0.71
C GLU A 17 -12.57 -10.04 0.49
N ALA A 18 -12.64 -10.49 -0.76
CA ALA A 18 -12.78 -11.91 -1.07
C ALA A 18 -11.45 -12.68 -1.02
N THR A 19 -10.32 -12.01 -1.23
CA THR A 19 -9.02 -12.67 -1.42
C THR A 19 -7.99 -12.23 -0.39
N LEU A 20 -7.75 -10.93 -0.23
CA LEU A 20 -6.62 -10.45 0.58
C LEU A 20 -6.94 -10.44 2.08
N ARG A 21 -8.09 -9.89 2.47
CA ARG A 21 -8.49 -9.74 3.87
C ARG A 21 -8.51 -11.07 4.65
N PRO A 22 -9.10 -12.18 4.15
CA PRO A 22 -9.06 -13.46 4.87
C PRO A 22 -7.64 -13.99 5.10
N ARG A 23 -6.72 -13.68 4.17
CA ARG A 23 -5.32 -14.14 4.23
C ARG A 23 -4.47 -13.29 5.18
N LEU A 24 -4.75 -11.99 5.25
CA LEU A 24 -4.15 -11.12 6.26
C LEU A 24 -4.59 -11.54 7.67
N LEU A 25 -5.87 -11.86 7.86
CA LEU A 25 -6.37 -12.39 9.14
C LEU A 25 -5.73 -13.73 9.49
N ARG A 26 -5.58 -14.62 8.50
CA ARG A 26 -4.87 -15.90 8.68
C ARG A 26 -3.41 -15.67 9.10
N LEU A 27 -2.69 -14.76 8.43
CA LEU A 27 -1.32 -14.40 8.77
C LEU A 27 -1.22 -13.90 10.22
N GLN A 28 -2.12 -13.01 10.63
CA GLN A 28 -2.14 -12.48 12.00
C GLN A 28 -2.37 -13.59 13.04
N ALA A 29 -3.22 -14.57 12.73
CA ALA A 29 -3.47 -15.72 13.59
C ALA A 29 -2.27 -16.68 13.66
N HIS A 30 -1.60 -16.92 12.53
CA HIS A 30 -0.45 -17.84 12.47
C HIS A 30 0.81 -17.19 13.06
N TRP A 31 1.04 -15.91 12.80
CA TRP A 31 2.24 -15.16 13.16
C TRP A 31 1.88 -13.95 14.04
N PRO A 32 1.38 -14.18 15.28
CA PRO A 32 0.94 -13.09 16.17
C PRO A 32 2.08 -12.18 16.61
N ASP A 33 3.34 -12.63 16.51
CA ASP A 33 4.55 -11.88 16.82
C ASP A 33 5.07 -11.03 15.64
N ALA A 34 4.46 -11.14 14.45
CA ALA A 34 4.77 -10.30 13.27
C ALA A 34 4.20 -8.87 13.36
N VAL A 35 3.97 -8.37 14.57
CA VAL A 35 3.48 -7.01 14.83
C VAL A 35 4.54 -5.95 14.55
N THR A 36 5.83 -6.30 14.57
CA THR A 36 6.94 -5.45 14.14
C THR A 36 7.62 -5.97 12.87
N VAL A 37 8.44 -5.15 12.20
CA VAL A 37 9.20 -5.56 11.00
C VAL A 37 10.21 -6.65 11.35
N ARG A 38 10.94 -6.50 12.46
CA ARG A 38 11.87 -7.51 12.99
C ARG A 38 11.14 -8.80 13.36
N GLY A 39 9.97 -8.68 13.99
CA GLY A 39 9.11 -9.84 14.28
C GLY A 39 8.74 -10.60 13.01
N PHE A 40 8.28 -9.87 11.99
CA PHE A 40 7.95 -10.45 10.69
C PHE A 40 9.17 -11.06 9.99
N GLN A 41 10.32 -10.36 10.01
CA GLN A 41 11.58 -10.84 9.42
C GLN A 41 12.06 -12.15 10.05
N ARG A 42 11.91 -12.31 11.38
CA ARG A 42 12.21 -13.59 12.05
C ARG A 42 11.31 -14.72 11.55
N ARG A 43 10.01 -14.47 11.37
CA ARG A 43 9.07 -15.47 10.83
C ARG A 43 9.42 -15.85 9.39
N LEU A 44 9.74 -14.87 8.55
CA LEU A 44 10.20 -15.10 7.17
C LEU A 44 11.50 -15.93 7.08
N ALA A 45 12.33 -15.92 8.12
CA ALA A 45 13.56 -16.72 8.17
C ALA A 45 13.30 -18.17 8.59
N SER A 46 12.19 -18.47 9.28
CA SER A 46 11.88 -19.79 9.82
C SER A 46 10.74 -20.52 9.09
N GLU A 47 9.84 -19.78 8.44
CA GLU A 47 8.61 -20.31 7.84
C GLU A 47 8.33 -19.67 6.48
N ASP A 48 7.60 -20.39 5.62
CA ASP A 48 7.20 -19.91 4.30
C ASP A 48 5.95 -19.00 4.39
N LEU A 49 6.09 -17.75 3.93
CA LEU A 49 4.99 -16.78 3.88
C LEU A 49 3.81 -17.25 3.02
N ALA A 50 4.08 -17.94 1.90
CA ALA A 50 3.03 -18.45 1.02
C ALA A 50 2.16 -19.47 1.76
N VAL A 51 2.78 -20.32 2.58
CA VAL A 51 2.09 -21.31 3.41
C VAL A 51 1.32 -20.65 4.54
N ALA A 52 1.94 -19.71 5.26
CA ALA A 52 1.29 -19.00 6.36
C ALA A 52 0.05 -18.22 5.91
N MET A 53 0.10 -17.63 4.71
CA MET A 53 -1.01 -16.88 4.13
C MET A 53 -1.97 -17.71 3.28
N ASP A 54 -1.64 -18.96 2.95
CA ASP A 54 -2.33 -19.75 1.91
C ASP A 54 -2.51 -18.95 0.61
N PHE A 55 -1.36 -18.50 0.09
CA PHE A 55 -1.29 -17.62 -1.05
C PHE A 55 -0.11 -17.92 -1.96
N ASN A 56 -0.41 -18.48 -3.12
CA ASN A 56 0.58 -18.97 -4.09
C ASN A 56 0.85 -17.94 -5.20
N ASP A 57 1.40 -16.78 -4.85
CA ASP A 57 1.97 -15.83 -5.81
C ASP A 57 3.41 -15.49 -5.41
N SER A 58 4.37 -16.18 -6.04
CA SER A 58 5.80 -16.06 -5.74
C SER A 58 6.33 -14.64 -5.92
N ARG A 59 5.74 -13.84 -6.83
CA ARG A 59 6.18 -12.45 -7.05
C ARG A 59 5.75 -11.57 -5.90
N LYS A 60 4.50 -11.68 -5.43
CA LYS A 60 3.99 -10.89 -4.29
C LYS A 60 4.68 -11.26 -2.99
N VAL A 61 4.95 -12.56 -2.80
CA VAL A 61 5.77 -13.04 -1.68
C VAL A 61 7.17 -12.43 -1.75
N ALA A 62 7.85 -12.49 -2.90
CA ALA A 62 9.17 -11.88 -3.07
C ALA A 62 9.17 -10.36 -2.82
N THR A 63 8.13 -9.64 -3.26
CA THR A 63 7.95 -8.21 -2.95
C THR A 63 7.84 -7.97 -1.44
N ALA A 64 7.10 -8.81 -0.71
CA ALA A 64 6.98 -8.69 0.75
C ALA A 64 8.30 -8.90 1.49
N HIS A 65 9.09 -9.90 1.07
CA HIS A 65 10.45 -10.09 1.58
C HIS A 65 11.34 -8.87 1.31
N ALA A 66 11.30 -8.34 0.08
CA ALA A 66 12.11 -7.20 -0.31
C ALA A 66 11.74 -5.91 0.44
N ILE A 67 10.44 -5.61 0.62
CA ILE A 67 9.99 -4.50 1.46
C ILE A 67 10.46 -4.70 2.90
N THR A 68 10.30 -5.91 3.46
CA THR A 68 10.75 -6.21 4.83
C THR A 68 12.24 -5.92 5.00
N ASN A 69 13.07 -6.32 4.02
CA ASN A 69 14.51 -6.10 4.07
C ASN A 69 14.88 -4.61 4.00
N VAL A 70 14.23 -3.82 3.13
CA VAL A 70 14.45 -2.37 3.05
C VAL A 70 14.11 -1.70 4.38
N LEU A 71 12.93 -2.00 4.93
CA LEU A 71 12.49 -1.42 6.20
C LEU A 71 13.40 -1.81 7.37
N ALA A 72 13.79 -3.08 7.45
CA ALA A 72 14.68 -3.58 8.50
C ALA A 72 16.09 -2.97 8.41
N ALA A 73 16.63 -2.77 7.20
CA ALA A 73 17.93 -2.15 6.99
C ALA A 73 17.97 -0.70 7.49
N ASP A 74 16.86 0.02 7.36
CA ASP A 74 16.70 1.40 7.81
C ASP A 74 16.19 1.53 9.25
N GLY A 75 16.05 0.42 9.96
CA GLY A 75 15.62 0.41 11.37
C GLY A 75 14.14 0.71 11.59
N VAL A 76 13.30 0.68 10.55
CA VAL A 76 11.84 0.83 10.66
C VAL A 76 11.25 -0.44 11.26
N ASP A 77 10.58 -0.35 12.41
CA ASP A 77 10.04 -1.54 13.09
C ASP A 77 8.54 -1.47 13.36
N THR A 78 7.98 -0.27 13.53
CA THR A 78 6.58 -0.03 13.89
C THR A 78 5.82 0.73 12.79
N ARG A 79 4.51 0.90 13.00
CA ARG A 79 3.66 1.70 12.10
C ARG A 79 4.06 3.17 12.15
N ASP A 80 4.39 3.69 13.34
CA ASP A 80 4.78 5.08 13.53
C ASP A 80 6.15 5.34 12.91
N ASP A 81 7.08 4.38 13.01
CA ASP A 81 8.37 4.45 12.31
C ASP A 81 8.16 4.53 10.80
N LEU A 82 7.31 3.67 10.23
CA LEU A 82 7.03 3.68 8.79
C LEU A 82 6.33 4.97 8.37
N HIS A 83 5.40 5.48 9.19
CA HIS A 83 4.75 6.76 8.96
C HIS A 83 5.81 7.87 8.82
N ALA A 84 6.68 8.05 9.82
CA ALA A 84 7.71 9.08 9.79
C ALA A 84 8.76 8.85 8.70
N TRP A 85 9.18 7.60 8.49
CA TRP A 85 10.18 7.23 7.48
C TRP A 85 9.74 7.63 6.06
N LEU A 86 8.44 7.60 5.76
CA LEU A 86 7.89 8.02 4.46
C LEU A 86 7.84 9.55 4.24
N ASP A 87 8.23 10.37 5.21
CA ASP A 87 8.39 11.83 5.04
C ASP A 87 9.60 12.20 4.18
N HIS A 88 10.59 11.31 4.07
CA HIS A 88 11.81 11.56 3.33
C HIS A 88 11.74 10.98 1.91
N GLU A 89 11.99 11.82 0.90
CA GLU A 89 11.95 11.39 -0.50
C GLU A 89 12.96 10.28 -0.81
N ALA A 90 14.14 10.30 -0.19
CA ALA A 90 15.15 9.23 -0.33
C ALA A 90 14.62 7.87 0.10
N ASN A 91 13.80 7.83 1.16
CA ASN A 91 13.20 6.61 1.69
C ASN A 91 12.10 6.09 0.77
N ARG A 92 11.27 7.00 0.24
CA ARG A 92 10.28 6.67 -0.80
C ARG A 92 10.97 6.10 -2.04
N ALA A 93 12.09 6.69 -2.46
CA ALA A 93 12.90 6.19 -3.57
C ALA A 93 13.49 4.80 -3.29
N ALA A 94 13.98 4.55 -2.07
CA ALA A 94 14.45 3.23 -1.65
C ALA A 94 13.34 2.18 -1.75
N LEU A 95 12.13 2.49 -1.25
CA LEU A 95 10.97 1.61 -1.35
C LEU A 95 10.54 1.38 -2.80
N ARG A 96 10.64 2.41 -3.65
CA ARG A 96 10.40 2.32 -5.11
C ARG A 96 11.41 1.44 -5.85
N GLY A 97 12.60 1.25 -5.28
CA GLY A 97 13.61 0.32 -5.78
C GLY A 97 13.19 -1.15 -5.68
N VAL A 98 12.17 -1.46 -4.86
CA VAL A 98 11.64 -2.81 -4.74
C VAL A 98 10.81 -3.19 -5.96
N LYS A 99 11.15 -4.32 -6.59
CA LYS A 99 10.40 -4.84 -7.75
C LYS A 99 8.93 -5.08 -7.37
N GLY A 100 8.03 -4.51 -8.17
CA GLY A 100 6.58 -4.56 -7.94
C GLY A 100 6.02 -3.40 -7.11
N VAL A 101 6.88 -2.52 -6.58
CA VAL A 101 6.48 -1.30 -5.88
C VAL A 101 6.56 -0.11 -6.82
N GLY A 102 5.40 0.42 -7.21
CA GLY A 102 5.29 1.67 -7.97
C GLY A 102 4.85 2.85 -7.10
N PRO A 103 4.70 4.06 -7.69
CA PRO A 103 4.19 5.25 -7.00
C PRO A 103 2.91 4.98 -6.21
N LYS A 104 1.93 4.32 -6.85
CA LYS A 104 0.68 3.90 -6.21
C LYS A 104 0.90 3.06 -4.96
N SER A 105 1.83 2.11 -5.01
CA SER A 105 2.08 1.22 -3.87
C SER A 105 2.65 2.00 -2.68
N ILE A 106 3.49 3.01 -2.92
CA ILE A 106 4.04 3.86 -1.85
C ILE A 106 2.91 4.66 -1.20
N ASP A 107 2.06 5.30 -2.01
CA ASP A 107 0.95 6.09 -1.48
C ASP A 107 -0.07 5.22 -0.74
N TYR A 108 -0.34 4.02 -1.26
CA TYR A 108 -1.17 3.02 -0.59
C TYR A 108 -0.58 2.56 0.75
N ILE A 109 0.72 2.24 0.81
CA ILE A 109 1.40 1.88 2.05
C ILE A 109 1.36 3.04 3.05
N GLY A 110 1.54 4.29 2.57
CA GLY A 110 1.39 5.49 3.39
C GLY A 110 0.01 5.57 4.03
N ASN A 111 -1.06 5.32 3.25
CA ASN A 111 -2.43 5.32 3.75
C ASN A 111 -2.65 4.22 4.80
N LEU A 112 -2.05 3.03 4.63
CA LEU A 112 -2.12 1.95 5.62
C LEU A 112 -1.52 2.34 6.98
N VAL A 113 -0.59 3.30 7.03
CA VAL A 113 0.03 3.81 8.27
C VAL A 113 -0.48 5.17 8.71
N GLY A 114 -1.64 5.61 8.19
CA GLY A 114 -2.32 6.82 8.67
C GLY A 114 -1.94 8.12 7.97
N ARG A 115 -1.21 8.06 6.85
CA ARG A 115 -1.02 9.22 5.97
C ARG A 115 -2.28 9.41 5.12
N SER A 116 -2.55 10.63 4.65
CA SER A 116 -3.60 10.86 3.65
C SER A 116 -2.99 11.26 2.31
N GLN A 117 -2.80 10.26 1.47
CA GLN A 117 -2.21 10.39 0.13
C GLN A 117 -3.20 9.93 -0.92
N VAL A 118 -3.10 10.52 -2.11
CA VAL A 118 -3.91 10.14 -3.26
C VAL A 118 -3.22 8.99 -4.02
N ALA A 119 -3.69 7.76 -3.80
CA ALA A 119 -3.15 6.59 -4.49
C ALA A 119 -3.85 6.37 -5.84
N VAL A 120 -3.38 7.06 -6.89
CA VAL A 120 -4.03 7.05 -8.22
C VAL A 120 -4.12 5.64 -8.82
N ASP A 121 -5.34 5.14 -8.97
CA ASP A 121 -5.64 3.84 -9.56
C ASP A 121 -6.48 3.94 -10.85
N VAL A 122 -7.04 2.80 -11.30
CA VAL A 122 -7.87 2.78 -12.51
C VAL A 122 -9.18 3.56 -12.32
N HIS A 123 -9.77 3.54 -11.12
CA HIS A 123 -11.02 4.24 -10.82
C HIS A 123 -10.82 5.75 -10.82
N LEU A 124 -9.74 6.23 -10.20
CA LEU A 124 -9.36 7.64 -10.25
C LEU A 124 -9.04 8.07 -11.70
N ARG A 125 -8.37 7.23 -12.49
CA ARG A 125 -8.13 7.53 -13.91
C ARG A 125 -9.41 7.62 -14.72
N THR A 126 -10.36 6.71 -14.49
CA THR A 126 -11.67 6.74 -15.15
C THR A 126 -12.43 8.00 -14.77
N PHE A 127 -12.51 8.33 -13.47
CA PHE A 127 -13.16 9.55 -13.01
C PHE A 127 -12.57 10.81 -13.64
N ALA A 128 -11.24 10.92 -13.67
CA ALA A 128 -10.55 12.06 -14.27
C ALA A 128 -10.81 12.16 -15.77
N ALA A 129 -10.84 11.04 -16.50
CA ALA A 129 -11.18 11.02 -17.92
C ALA A 129 -12.63 11.46 -18.17
N ASP A 130 -13.58 10.97 -17.37
CA ASP A 130 -15.00 11.34 -17.45
C ASP A 130 -15.21 12.82 -17.11
N ALA A 131 -14.36 13.39 -16.24
CA ALA A 131 -14.31 14.82 -15.92
C ALA A 131 -13.57 15.67 -16.98
N GLY A 132 -13.12 15.09 -18.09
CA GLY A 132 -12.45 15.81 -19.19
C GLY A 132 -10.95 16.04 -18.99
N VAL A 133 -10.30 15.32 -18.08
CA VAL A 133 -8.85 15.40 -17.78
C VAL A 133 -8.14 14.07 -18.10
N PRO A 134 -8.16 13.57 -19.35
CA PRO A 134 -7.51 12.31 -19.71
C PRO A 134 -5.98 12.47 -19.86
N GLY A 135 -5.27 11.34 -19.83
CA GLY A 135 -3.88 11.27 -20.31
C GLY A 135 -2.79 11.76 -19.34
N LEU A 136 -3.13 12.23 -18.14
CA LEU A 136 -2.14 12.66 -17.16
C LEU A 136 -1.30 11.49 -16.60
N GLY A 137 0.00 11.76 -16.43
CA GLY A 137 0.91 10.88 -15.72
C GLY A 137 0.51 10.73 -14.24
N TYR A 138 1.07 9.74 -13.54
CA TYR A 138 0.70 9.47 -12.13
C TYR A 138 0.86 10.71 -11.25
N GLU A 139 2.04 11.34 -11.25
CA GLU A 139 2.33 12.49 -10.38
C GLU A 139 1.47 13.71 -10.72
N GLN A 140 1.24 13.96 -12.01
CA GLN A 140 0.39 15.07 -12.47
C GLN A 140 -1.07 14.85 -12.04
N LEU A 141 -1.60 13.64 -12.23
CA LEU A 141 -2.96 13.32 -11.83
C LEU A 141 -3.11 13.36 -10.30
N ARG A 142 -2.08 12.89 -9.57
CA ARG A 142 -2.04 13.01 -8.09
C ARG A 142 -2.14 14.47 -7.66
N ALA A 143 -1.33 15.35 -8.26
CA ALA A 143 -1.34 16.79 -7.95
C ALA A 143 -2.71 17.44 -8.23
N VAL A 144 -3.36 17.08 -9.35
CA VAL A 144 -4.71 17.56 -9.68
C VAL A 144 -5.73 17.17 -8.59
N TYR A 145 -5.69 15.93 -8.10
CA TYR A 145 -6.56 15.51 -7.00
C TYR A 145 -6.24 16.20 -5.68
N GLU A 146 -4.96 16.40 -5.35
CA GLU A 146 -4.55 17.11 -4.15
C GLU A 146 -5.01 18.58 -4.18
N GLU A 147 -4.92 19.22 -5.35
CA GLU A 147 -5.41 20.59 -5.57
C GLU A 147 -6.95 20.64 -5.52
N ALA A 148 -7.64 19.69 -6.14
CA ALA A 148 -9.10 19.59 -6.08
C ALA A 148 -9.60 19.39 -4.63
N ALA A 149 -8.92 18.55 -3.84
CA ALA A 149 -9.23 18.36 -2.43
C ALA A 149 -9.08 19.67 -1.65
N ALA A 150 -7.98 20.41 -1.89
CA ALA A 150 -7.75 21.69 -1.25
C ALA A 150 -8.82 22.74 -1.63
N LEU A 151 -9.17 22.85 -2.92
CA LEU A 151 -10.18 23.79 -3.42
C LEU A 151 -11.57 23.49 -2.85
N LEU A 152 -11.90 22.21 -2.65
CA LEU A 152 -13.18 21.77 -2.10
C LEU A 152 -13.21 21.74 -0.56
N GLY A 153 -12.09 22.03 0.10
CA GLY A 153 -12.00 21.96 1.56
C GLY A 153 -12.11 20.54 2.12
N HIS A 154 -11.67 19.53 1.36
CA HIS A 154 -11.69 18.13 1.74
C HIS A 154 -10.29 17.60 2.03
N GLU A 155 -10.22 16.58 2.89
CA GLU A 155 -9.00 15.82 3.12
C GLU A 155 -8.66 14.99 1.87
N ARG A 156 -7.37 14.86 1.54
CA ARG A 156 -6.89 14.32 0.26
C ARG A 156 -7.28 12.85 0.08
N GLY A 157 -7.07 12.04 1.10
CA GLY A 157 -7.49 10.64 1.14
C GLY A 157 -9.01 10.49 1.14
N GLY A 158 -9.73 11.42 1.76
CA GLY A 158 -11.19 11.47 1.78
C GLY A 158 -11.77 11.69 0.38
N LEU A 159 -11.22 12.64 -0.40
CA LEU A 159 -11.61 12.85 -1.79
C LEU A 159 -11.28 11.63 -2.66
N GLU A 160 -10.06 11.08 -2.52
CA GLU A 160 -9.63 9.87 -3.22
C GLU A 160 -10.59 8.70 -2.96
N HIS A 161 -10.91 8.46 -1.69
CA HIS A 161 -11.81 7.39 -1.28
C HIS A 161 -13.24 7.61 -1.77
N ALA A 162 -13.74 8.84 -1.76
CA ALA A 162 -15.06 9.17 -2.29
C ALA A 162 -15.16 8.88 -3.79
N VAL A 163 -14.14 9.26 -4.57
CA VAL A 163 -14.05 8.95 -6.01
C VAL A 163 -13.99 7.43 -6.22
N TRP A 164 -13.16 6.73 -5.46
CA TRP A 164 -13.06 5.28 -5.55
C TRP A 164 -14.41 4.60 -5.28
N ARG A 165 -15.14 5.00 -4.23
CA ARG A 165 -16.49 4.47 -3.92
C ARG A 165 -17.48 4.73 -5.05
N TYR A 166 -17.48 5.95 -5.58
CA TYR A 166 -18.37 6.35 -6.67
C TYR A 166 -18.17 5.49 -7.93
N VAL A 167 -16.92 5.31 -8.38
CA VAL A 167 -16.62 4.58 -9.63
C VAL A 167 -16.67 3.06 -9.45
N SER A 168 -16.25 2.54 -8.30
CA SER A 168 -16.28 1.09 -8.03
C SER A 168 -17.69 0.55 -7.79
N GLY A 169 -18.67 1.42 -7.54
CA GLY A 169 -20.03 1.03 -7.14
C GLY A 169 -20.11 0.41 -5.74
N ALA A 170 -19.08 0.62 -4.90
CA ALA A 170 -19.06 0.15 -3.52
C ALA A 170 -20.00 1.00 -2.64
N ALA A 171 -21.11 0.41 -2.22
CA ALA A 171 -22.08 0.98 -1.29
C ALA A 171 -21.56 1.02 0.15
#